data_AF-A0A8C3LN31-F1
#
_entry.id   AF-A0A8C3LN31-F1
#
_cell.length_a   1.000
_cell.length_b   1.000
_cell.length_c   1.000
_cell.angle_alpha   90.00
_cell.angle_beta   90.00
_cell.angle_gamma   90.00
#
_symmetry.space_group_name_H-M   'P 1'
#
loop_
_entity.id
_entity.type
_entity.pdbx_description
1 polymer ?
#
loop_
_entity_poly.entity_id
_entity_poly.type
_entity_poly.pdbx_seq_one_letter_code
_entity_poly.pdbx_strand_id
1 'polypeptide(L)'
;MMTELEKRRAEHWLLDGFPRTLGQAEALDKICELDLVISLHIPFETLKDRLSARWIHPASGRVYNMEFNPPHVHGIDDVTGEPLVQREDDKPEAVTARLRKYKDAAKPVIELYKSRGILHSFSGTETNKIWPYVYALLSNKIPPLRSEEEH
;
A
#
# COMPACT_ATOMS: atom_id res chain seq x y z
N MET A 1 15.38 10.34 -0.23
CA MET A 1 13.96 10.45 -0.61
C MET A 1 13.56 11.90 -0.83
N MET A 2 13.58 12.77 0.20
CA MET A 2 13.23 14.20 0.06
C MET A 2 14.00 14.92 -1.06
N THR A 3 15.32 14.74 -1.11
CA THR A 3 16.18 15.29 -2.16
C THR A 3 15.85 14.78 -3.58
N GLU A 4 15.25 13.60 -3.70
CA GLU A 4 14.80 13.07 -5.00
C GLU A 4 13.48 13.71 -5.41
N LEU A 5 12.55 13.87 -4.46
CA LEU A 5 11.30 14.60 -4.69
C LEU A 5 11.59 16.04 -5.14
N GLU A 6 12.54 16.71 -4.51
CA GLU A 6 12.90 18.08 -4.90
C GLU A 6 13.41 18.21 -6.34
N LYS A 7 14.03 17.15 -6.90
CA LYS A 7 14.48 17.13 -8.30
C LYS A 7 13.35 16.91 -9.29
N ARG A 8 12.24 16.31 -8.85
CA ARG A 8 11.09 15.89 -9.69
C ARG A 8 9.85 16.74 -9.48
N ARG A 9 9.99 18.01 -9.09
CA ARG A 9 8.87 18.93 -8.79
C ARG A 9 7.88 19.15 -9.93
N ALA A 10 8.25 18.81 -11.17
CA ALA A 10 7.38 18.92 -12.34
C ALA A 10 6.62 17.61 -12.69
N GLU A 11 6.86 16.52 -11.95
CA GLU A 11 6.22 15.21 -12.19
C GLU A 11 5.06 14.97 -11.21
N HIS A 12 4.11 14.12 -11.59
CA HIS A 12 3.11 13.60 -10.65
C HIS A 12 3.76 12.59 -9.70
N TRP A 13 3.46 12.70 -8.40
CA TRP A 13 4.02 11.80 -7.38
C TRP A 13 2.94 10.88 -6.82
N LEU A 14 3.29 9.60 -6.70
CA LEU A 14 2.55 8.64 -5.88
C LEU A 14 3.51 8.13 -4.79
N LEU A 15 3.27 8.57 -3.55
CA LEU A 15 4.09 8.18 -2.41
C LEU A 15 3.45 6.95 -1.74
N ASP A 16 4.07 5.78 -1.93
CA ASP A 16 3.60 4.54 -1.30
C ASP A 16 4.22 4.37 0.11
N GLY A 17 3.37 4.45 1.13
CA GLY A 17 3.76 4.22 2.51
C GLY A 17 4.66 5.30 3.10
N PHE A 18 4.68 6.51 2.53
CA PHE A 18 5.28 7.72 3.09
C PHE A 18 4.29 8.88 2.97
N PRO A 19 4.12 9.73 4.00
CA PRO A 19 4.82 9.72 5.29
C PRO A 19 4.24 8.68 6.28
N ARG A 20 5.08 8.15 7.17
CA ARG A 20 4.71 7.20 8.24
C ARG A 20 4.66 7.82 9.64
N THR A 21 5.24 9.00 9.81
CA THR A 21 5.29 9.71 11.09
C THR A 21 4.94 11.17 10.88
N LEU A 22 4.53 11.85 11.95
CA LEU A 22 4.16 13.26 11.89
C LEU A 22 5.32 14.14 11.40
N GLY A 23 6.55 13.91 11.90
CA GLY A 23 7.72 14.66 11.44
C GLY A 23 8.05 14.44 9.95
N GLN A 24 7.72 13.28 9.39
CA GLN A 24 7.83 13.06 7.94
C GLN A 24 6.76 13.83 7.16
N ALA A 25 5.53 13.89 7.67
CA ALA A 25 4.46 14.69 7.08
C ALA A 25 4.79 16.19 7.10
N GLU A 26 5.27 16.71 8.23
CA GLU A 26 5.73 18.09 8.36
C GLU A 26 6.92 18.41 7.45
N ALA A 27 7.83 17.45 7.22
CA ALA A 27 8.93 17.62 6.28
C ALA A 27 8.42 17.64 4.83
N LEU A 28 7.45 16.79 4.49
CA LEU A 28 6.83 16.72 3.17
C LEU A 28 6.09 18.02 2.82
N ASP A 29 5.37 18.59 3.79
CA ASP A 29 4.65 19.85 3.64
C ASP A 29 5.56 21.05 3.30
N LYS A 30 6.87 20.96 3.56
CA LYS A 30 7.83 22.02 3.22
C LYS A 30 8.23 22.01 1.74
N ILE A 31 8.05 20.88 1.05
CA ILE A 31 8.51 20.70 -0.33
C ILE A 31 7.37 20.59 -1.33
N CYS A 32 6.17 20.19 -0.91
CA CYS A 32 4.99 20.13 -1.74
C CYS A 32 3.71 20.33 -0.92
N GLU A 33 2.68 20.84 -1.60
CA GLU A 33 1.30 20.77 -1.11
C GLU A 33 0.70 19.44 -1.57
N LEU A 34 0.21 18.63 -0.63
CA LEU A 34 -0.42 17.34 -0.94
C LEU A 34 -1.89 17.54 -1.33
N ASP A 35 -2.28 17.04 -2.49
CA ASP A 35 -3.65 17.16 -3.00
C ASP A 35 -4.60 16.02 -2.58
N LEU A 36 -4.03 14.87 -2.22
CA LEU A 36 -4.78 13.62 -2.00
C LEU A 36 -4.02 12.67 -1.08
N VAL A 37 -4.70 12.17 -0.06
CA VAL A 37 -4.21 11.07 0.79
C VAL A 37 -5.25 9.97 0.81
N ILE A 38 -4.85 8.74 0.45
CA ILE A 38 -5.73 7.57 0.47
C ILE A 38 -5.31 6.67 1.63
N SER A 39 -6.24 6.40 2.55
CA SER A 39 -6.05 5.47 3.66
C SER A 39 -6.92 4.23 3.46
N LEU A 40 -6.30 3.06 3.50
CA LEU A 40 -6.98 1.77 3.39
C LEU A 40 -7.19 1.19 4.79
N HIS A 41 -8.37 1.44 5.36
CA HIS A 41 -8.74 0.95 6.68
C HIS A 41 -9.32 -0.46 6.58
N ILE A 42 -8.42 -1.44 6.61
CA ILE A 42 -8.75 -2.86 6.60
C ILE A 42 -8.79 -3.37 8.05
N PRO A 43 -9.81 -4.18 8.44
CA PRO A 43 -9.87 -4.77 9.77
C PRO A 43 -8.60 -5.54 10.13
N PHE A 44 -8.20 -5.45 11.41
CA PHE A 44 -6.97 -6.03 11.91
C PHE A 44 -6.88 -7.54 11.67
N GLU A 45 -7.96 -8.28 11.95
CA GLU A 45 -8.00 -9.74 11.72
C GLU A 45 -7.79 -10.08 10.25
N THR A 46 -8.45 -9.35 9.34
CA THR A 46 -8.24 -9.53 7.90
C THR A 46 -6.80 -9.27 7.47
N LEU A 47 -6.13 -8.26 8.05
CA LEU A 47 -4.72 -8.00 7.78
C LEU A 47 -3.83 -9.11 8.32
N LYS A 48 -4.14 -9.64 9.51
CA LYS A 48 -3.40 -10.74 10.13
C LYS A 48 -3.47 -12.00 9.29
N ASP A 49 -4.65 -12.36 8.82
CA ASP A 49 -4.88 -13.54 8.00
C ASP A 49 -4.15 -13.41 6.66
N ARG A 50 -4.27 -12.24 6.01
CA ARG A 50 -3.58 -11.93 4.75
C ARG A 50 -2.06 -11.99 4.85
N LEU A 51 -1.49 -11.47 5.93
CA LEU A 51 -0.04 -11.48 6.16
C LEU A 51 0.45 -12.89 6.48
N SER A 52 -0.30 -13.66 7.27
CA SER A 52 0.04 -15.05 7.60
C SER A 52 -0.01 -15.98 6.37
N ALA A 53 -0.85 -15.68 5.38
CA ALA A 53 -0.96 -16.42 4.13
C ALA A 53 0.00 -15.93 3.03
N ARG A 54 0.89 -14.97 3.33
CA ARG A 54 1.83 -14.38 2.38
C ARG A 54 3.04 -15.28 2.14
N TRP A 55 3.38 -15.46 0.88
CA TRP A 55 4.58 -16.15 0.41
C TRP A 55 5.33 -15.26 -0.57
N ILE A 56 6.65 -15.36 -0.60
CA ILE A 56 7.49 -14.48 -1.42
C ILE A 56 8.54 -15.31 -2.11
N HIS A 57 8.77 -15.01 -3.39
CA HIS A 57 9.95 -15.50 -4.10
C HIS A 57 11.15 -14.58 -3.79
N PRO A 58 12.19 -15.03 -3.07
CA PRO A 58 13.25 -14.14 -2.57
C PRO A 58 14.01 -13.37 -3.66
N ALA A 59 14.29 -14.01 -4.80
CA ALA A 59 15.11 -13.42 -5.84
C ALA A 59 14.39 -12.31 -6.60
N SER A 60 13.07 -12.44 -6.79
CA SER A 60 12.28 -11.49 -7.58
C SER A 60 11.46 -10.51 -6.74
N GLY A 61 11.17 -10.84 -5.49
CA GLY A 61 10.22 -10.12 -4.65
C GLY A 61 8.74 -10.35 -5.01
N ARG A 62 8.41 -11.21 -5.98
CA ARG A 62 7.03 -11.59 -6.29
C ARG A 62 6.34 -12.12 -5.04
N VAL A 63 5.10 -11.68 -4.84
CA VAL A 63 4.30 -11.99 -3.65
C VAL A 63 3.10 -12.82 -4.06
N TYR A 64 2.93 -13.92 -3.37
CA TYR A 64 1.79 -14.81 -3.45
C TYR A 64 1.00 -14.75 -2.16
N ASN A 65 -0.31 -14.95 -2.25
CA ASN A 65 -1.16 -15.16 -1.10
C ASN A 65 -1.99 -16.40 -1.36
N MET A 66 -1.88 -17.40 -0.49
CA MET A 66 -2.49 -18.72 -0.70
C MET A 66 -4.02 -18.69 -0.84
N GLU A 67 -4.69 -17.60 -0.43
CA GLU A 67 -6.14 -17.44 -0.52
C GLU A 67 -6.58 -16.58 -1.71
N PHE A 68 -5.86 -15.49 -1.99
CA PHE A 68 -6.28 -14.49 -2.99
C PHE A 68 -5.54 -14.58 -4.32
N ASN A 69 -4.27 -14.97 -4.29
CA ASN A 69 -3.40 -15.08 -5.47
C ASN A 69 -2.44 -16.26 -5.25
N PRO A 70 -2.97 -17.50 -5.22
CA PRO A 70 -2.15 -18.67 -4.98
C PRO A 70 -1.22 -18.90 -6.17
N PRO A 71 0.00 -19.43 -5.96
CA PRO A 71 0.82 -19.90 -7.06
C PRO A 71 0.12 -21.07 -7.78
N HIS A 72 0.46 -21.31 -9.05
CA HIS A 72 -0.03 -22.46 -9.80
C HIS A 72 0.33 -23.79 -9.11
N VAL A 73 1.50 -23.85 -8.48
CA VAL A 73 1.95 -24.99 -7.67
C VAL A 73 2.30 -24.51 -6.27
N HIS A 74 1.75 -25.17 -5.26
CA HIS A 74 1.95 -24.78 -3.86
C HIS A 74 3.43 -24.68 -3.49
N GLY A 75 3.84 -23.52 -2.99
CA GLY A 75 5.21 -23.27 -2.53
C GLY A 75 6.22 -23.02 -3.66
N ILE A 76 5.79 -22.87 -4.91
CA ILE A 76 6.67 -22.69 -6.07
C ILE A 76 6.34 -21.38 -6.80
N ASP A 77 7.36 -20.63 -7.24
CA ASP A 77 7.21 -19.43 -8.06
C ASP A 77 6.77 -19.78 -9.49
N ASP A 78 5.75 -19.09 -9.99
CA ASP A 78 5.15 -19.41 -11.29
C ASP A 78 6.04 -19.11 -12.50
N VAL A 79 7.06 -18.26 -12.33
CA VAL A 79 7.93 -17.83 -13.43
C VAL A 79 9.22 -18.64 -13.45
N THR A 80 9.83 -18.88 -12.28
CA THR A 80 11.14 -19.54 -12.21
C THR A 80 11.07 -21.00 -11.78
N GLY A 81 9.97 -21.45 -11.18
CA GLY A 81 9.87 -22.78 -10.59
C GLY A 81 10.66 -22.93 -9.27
N GLU A 82 11.20 -21.84 -8.73
CA GLU A 82 11.99 -21.85 -7.50
C GLU A 82 11.09 -21.84 -6.24
N PRO A 83 11.59 -22.28 -5.08
CA PRO A 83 10.80 -22.31 -3.86
C PRO A 83 10.40 -20.90 -3.37
N LEU A 84 9.14 -20.79 -2.96
CA LEU A 84 8.63 -19.66 -2.19
C LEU A 84 8.99 -19.82 -0.71
N VAL A 85 9.11 -18.70 -0.01
CA VAL A 85 9.34 -18.69 1.44
C VAL A 85 8.33 -17.78 2.15
N GLN A 86 7.99 -18.12 3.39
CA GLN A 86 7.36 -17.20 4.32
C GLN A 86 8.44 -16.48 5.13
N ARG A 87 8.26 -15.18 5.37
CA ARG A 87 9.20 -14.42 6.20
C ARG A 87 8.89 -14.66 7.67
N GLU A 88 9.92 -14.56 8.52
CA GLU A 88 9.71 -14.65 9.97
C GLU A 88 8.78 -13.55 10.49
N ASP A 89 8.80 -12.38 9.87
CA ASP A 89 7.94 -11.23 10.21
C ASP A 89 6.45 -11.46 9.89
N ASP A 90 6.13 -12.50 9.12
CA ASP A 90 4.75 -12.88 8.76
C ASP A 90 4.15 -13.88 9.78
N LYS A 91 4.89 -14.25 10.85
CA LYS A 91 4.35 -15.02 11.98
C LYS A 91 3.29 -14.20 12.77
N PRO A 92 2.24 -14.82 13.32
CA PRO A 92 1.11 -14.10 13.94
C PRO A 92 1.49 -13.06 15.00
N GLU A 93 2.47 -13.36 15.86
CA GLU A 93 2.94 -12.46 16.92
C GLU A 93 3.68 -11.25 16.35
N ALA A 94 4.55 -11.48 15.35
CA ALA A 94 5.30 -10.43 14.66
C ALA A 94 4.37 -9.50 13.87
N VAL A 95 3.39 -10.09 13.16
CA VAL A 95 2.33 -9.35 12.45
C VAL A 95 1.54 -8.47 13.41
N THR A 96 1.14 -9.02 14.56
CA THR A 96 0.38 -8.28 15.57
C THR A 96 1.17 -7.08 16.11
N ALA A 97 2.43 -7.28 16.47
CA ALA A 97 3.30 -6.21 16.95
C ALA A 97 3.51 -5.13 15.87
N ARG A 98 3.73 -5.53 14.63
CA ARG A 98 3.91 -4.64 13.47
C ARG A 98 2.67 -3.79 13.20
N LEU A 99 1.49 -4.40 13.18
CA LEU A 99 0.23 -3.70 12.94
C LEU A 99 -0.11 -2.69 14.04
N ARG A 100 0.16 -3.03 15.31
CA ARG A 100 0.00 -2.08 16.43
C ARG A 100 0.93 -0.88 16.28
N LYS A 101 2.23 -1.14 16.07
CA LYS A 101 3.23 -0.08 15.86
C LYS A 101 2.86 0.83 14.68
N TYR A 102 2.37 0.25 13.58
CA TYR A 102 1.88 1.01 12.44
C TYR A 102 0.69 1.90 12.83
N LYS A 103 -0.32 1.35 13.50
CA LYS A 103 -1.51 2.11 13.92
C LYS A 103 -1.16 3.31 14.79
N ASP A 104 -0.26 3.12 15.76
CA ASP A 104 0.16 4.19 16.68
C ASP A 104 0.93 5.29 15.95
N ALA A 105 1.82 4.93 15.02
CA ALA A 105 2.58 5.89 14.23
C ALA A 105 1.74 6.60 13.16
N ALA A 106 0.80 5.89 12.54
CA ALA A 106 -0.04 6.40 11.46
C ALA A 106 -1.18 7.30 11.97
N LYS A 107 -1.69 7.07 13.19
CA LYS A 107 -2.83 7.82 13.73
C LYS A 107 -2.64 9.35 13.69
N PRO A 108 -1.51 9.94 14.14
CA PRO A 108 -1.28 11.37 14.03
C PRO A 108 -1.26 11.89 12.58
N VAL A 109 -0.71 11.09 11.65
CA VAL A 109 -0.63 11.44 10.23
C VAL A 109 -2.02 11.43 9.57
N ILE A 110 -2.83 10.42 9.91
CA ILE A 110 -4.22 10.31 9.44
C ILE A 110 -5.04 11.50 9.94
N GLU A 111 -4.96 11.84 11.23
CA GLU A 111 -5.71 12.98 11.78
C GLU A 111 -5.26 14.32 11.17
N LEU A 112 -3.95 14.51 10.92
CA LEU A 112 -3.43 15.68 10.21
C LEU A 112 -4.11 15.85 8.86
N TYR A 113 -4.04 14.84 7.98
CA TYR A 113 -4.61 14.96 6.63
C TYR A 113 -6.14 14.95 6.61
N LYS A 114 -6.77 14.35 7.62
CA LYS A 114 -8.22 14.45 7.82
C LYS A 114 -8.64 15.89 8.14
N SER A 115 -7.94 16.56 9.05
CA SER A 115 -8.22 17.96 9.39
C SER A 115 -8.06 18.93 8.22
N ARG A 116 -7.23 18.56 7.22
CA ARG A 116 -7.03 19.32 5.98
C ARG A 116 -8.05 19.02 4.89
N GLY A 117 -8.92 18.01 5.10
CA GLY A 117 -9.95 17.65 4.14
C GLY A 117 -9.46 16.94 2.87
N ILE A 118 -8.19 16.48 2.85
CA ILE A 118 -7.60 15.76 1.70
C ILE A 118 -7.51 14.24 1.90
N LEU A 119 -7.96 13.75 3.07
CA LEU A 119 -7.96 12.32 3.39
C LEU A 119 -9.23 11.64 2.86
N HIS A 120 -9.03 10.66 1.99
CA HIS A 120 -10.03 9.70 1.56
C HIS A 120 -9.76 8.35 2.22
N SER A 121 -10.75 7.82 2.94
CA SER A 121 -10.61 6.53 3.63
C SER A 121 -11.53 5.49 3.00
N PHE A 122 -10.94 4.38 2.57
CA PHE A 122 -11.69 3.18 2.22
C PHE A 122 -11.76 2.28 3.44
N SER A 123 -12.95 1.77 3.77
CA SER A 123 -13.11 0.73 4.79
C SER A 123 -13.72 -0.51 4.17
N GLY A 124 -13.07 -1.66 4.34
CA GLY A 124 -13.53 -2.93 3.79
C GLY A 124 -12.54 -4.06 3.98
N THR A 125 -12.92 -5.25 3.53
CA THR A 125 -12.13 -6.49 3.70
C THR A 125 -11.72 -7.14 2.38
N GLU A 126 -12.23 -6.66 1.24
CA GLU A 126 -12.07 -7.31 -0.06
C GLU A 126 -11.29 -6.42 -1.03
N THR A 127 -10.21 -6.96 -1.62
CA THR A 127 -9.31 -6.19 -2.50
C THR A 127 -9.98 -5.76 -3.81
N ASN A 128 -10.88 -6.59 -4.34
CA ASN A 128 -11.70 -6.28 -5.53
C ASN A 128 -12.64 -5.07 -5.33
N LYS A 129 -12.91 -4.66 -4.08
CA LYS A 129 -13.66 -3.43 -3.76
C LYS A 129 -12.76 -2.22 -3.52
N ILE A 130 -11.52 -2.46 -3.08
CA ILE A 130 -10.51 -1.40 -2.89
C ILE A 130 -10.15 -0.77 -4.24
N TRP A 131 -9.85 -1.60 -5.26
CA TRP A 131 -9.36 -1.09 -6.53
C TRP A 131 -10.34 -0.15 -7.24
N PRO A 132 -11.63 -0.48 -7.44
CA PRO A 132 -12.58 0.43 -8.08
C PRO A 132 -12.72 1.77 -7.34
N TYR A 133 -12.66 1.76 -6.01
CA TYR A 133 -12.69 2.98 -5.20
C TYR A 133 -11.45 3.85 -5.45
N VAL A 134 -10.25 3.28 -5.38
CA VAL A 134 -8.99 3.99 -5.62
C VAL A 134 -8.92 4.50 -7.06
N TYR A 135 -9.31 3.66 -8.03
CA TYR A 135 -9.35 4.01 -9.45
C TYR A 135 -10.26 5.22 -9.71
N ALA A 136 -11.47 5.23 -9.14
CA ALA A 136 -12.40 6.36 -9.29
C ALA A 136 -11.83 7.65 -8.70
N LEU A 137 -11.19 7.60 -7.53
CA LEU A 137 -10.54 8.76 -6.92
C LEU A 137 -9.41 9.32 -7.78
N LEU A 138 -8.54 8.46 -8.30
CA LEU A 138 -7.42 8.87 -9.13
C LEU A 138 -7.87 9.39 -10.49
N SER A 139 -8.88 8.76 -11.10
CA SER A 139 -9.42 9.17 -12.41
C SER A 139 -10.04 10.58 -12.39
N ASN A 140 -10.51 11.05 -11.23
CA ASN A 140 -11.01 12.41 -11.04
C ASN A 140 -9.88 13.46 -10.97
N LYS A 141 -8.63 13.03 -10.76
CA LYS A 141 -7.47 13.91 -10.59
C LYS A 141 -6.52 13.85 -11.79
N ILE A 142 -6.31 12.66 -12.35
CA ILE A 142 -5.39 12.40 -13.45
C ILE A 142 -6.14 11.55 -14.49
N PRO A 143 -6.15 11.94 -15.77
CA PRO A 143 -6.78 11.14 -16.81
C PRO A 143 -6.15 9.74 -16.89
N PRO A 144 -6.95 8.66 -16.91
CA PRO A 144 -6.42 7.33 -17.12
C PRO A 144 -5.79 7.22 -18.50
N LEU A 145 -4.77 6.37 -18.62
CA LEU A 145 -4.23 5.99 -19.92
C LEU A 145 -5.36 5.36 -20.74
N ARG A 146 -5.65 5.91 -21.91
CA ARG A 146 -6.52 5.26 -22.87
C ARG A 146 -5.76 4.08 -23.45
N SER A 147 -6.33 2.88 -23.42
CA SER A 147 -5.76 1.75 -24.13
C SER A 147 -5.85 2.02 -25.63
N GLU A 148 -4.75 1.84 -26.37
CA GLU A 148 -4.79 1.81 -27.84
C GLU A 148 -5.55 0.60 -28.41
N GLU A 149 -6.06 -0.29 -27.55
CA GLU A 149 -6.74 -1.55 -27.90
C GLU A 149 -8.28 -1.47 -27.86
N GLU A 150 -8.88 -0.31 -28.16
CA GLU A 150 -10.32 -0.18 -28.44
C GLU A 150 -10.62 -0.07 -29.96
N HIS A 151 -9.94 -0.86 -30.80
CA HIS A 151 -10.34 -1.12 -32.19
C HIS A 151 -10.40 -2.63 -32.47
#